data_AF-A0A2W4S541-F1
#
_entry.id   AF-A0A2W4S541-F1
#
_cell.length_a   1.000
_cell.length_b   1.000
_cell.length_c   1.000
_cell.angle_alpha   90.00
_cell.angle_beta   90.00
_cell.angle_gamma   90.00
#
_symmetry.space_group_name_H-M   'P 1'
#
loop_
_entity.id
_entity.type
_entity.pdbx_description
1 polymer ?
#
loop_
_entity_poly.entity_id
_entity_poly.type
_entity_poly.pdbx_seq_one_letter_code
_entity_poly.pdbx_strand_id
1 'polypeptide(L)'
;MGQPVNRITAARESPRWGHDIGGLPPALYVPFSVEMFPFAFHDTTVYVGTGTTFSVRRWANSGSLLAEVRWQGALRPVSQADAERYREVMERRARPRHFDSRAWNRYPSEVPFPEFMPTYQRLLVDTEGNLWVEQFRTPWEDQPRWWVFDTQGVWLGEVVTPKYFYIFEIGTDYLLGVRRDQLGVEHVTMLPLLRDGRRDAH
;
A
#
# COMPACT_ATOMS: atom_id res chain seq x y z
N MET A 1 10.33 12.20 -30.49
CA MET A 1 9.14 11.33 -30.42
C MET A 1 9.61 9.91 -30.16
N GLY A 2 9.55 9.44 -28.92
CA GLY A 2 9.99 8.10 -28.55
C GLY A 2 8.95 7.07 -28.96
N GLN A 3 9.32 6.12 -29.82
CA GLN A 3 8.43 5.02 -30.16
C GLN A 3 8.36 4.04 -28.99
N PRO A 4 7.16 3.56 -28.59
CA PRO A 4 7.04 2.55 -27.56
C PRO A 4 7.68 1.24 -28.04
N VAL A 5 8.70 0.78 -27.32
CA VAL A 5 9.35 -0.50 -27.61
C VAL A 5 8.50 -1.61 -27.00
N ASN A 6 7.59 -2.18 -27.79
CA ASN A 6 6.80 -3.37 -27.45
C ASN A 6 7.67 -4.64 -27.42
N ARG A 7 8.72 -4.66 -26.59
CA ARG A 7 9.47 -5.88 -26.28
C ARG A 7 9.34 -6.20 -24.80
N ILE A 8 8.33 -7.00 -24.48
CA ILE A 8 8.40 -7.87 -23.32
C ILE A 8 9.34 -9.00 -23.76
N THR A 9 10.61 -8.93 -23.36
CA THR A 9 11.54 -10.04 -23.58
C THR A 9 11.03 -11.25 -22.79
N ALA A 10 11.22 -12.46 -23.32
CA ALA A 10 10.91 -13.67 -22.56
C ALA A 10 11.67 -13.62 -21.23
N ALA A 11 10.95 -13.50 -20.11
CA ALA A 11 11.53 -13.71 -18.81
C ALA A 11 12.14 -15.12 -18.84
N ARG A 12 13.44 -15.24 -18.54
CA ARG A 12 14.02 -16.57 -18.29
C ARG A 12 13.14 -17.24 -17.26
N GLU A 13 12.62 -18.43 -17.59
CA GLU A 13 11.84 -19.23 -16.65
C GLU A 13 12.57 -19.25 -15.32
N SER A 14 11.99 -18.59 -14.34
CA SER A 14 12.46 -18.70 -12.98
C SER A 14 11.86 -20.01 -12.45
N PRO A 15 12.65 -20.94 -11.90
CA PRO A 15 12.12 -22.13 -11.23
C PRO A 15 11.40 -21.78 -9.91
N ARG A 16 11.07 -20.50 -9.69
CA ARG A 16 10.26 -20.03 -8.57
C ARG A 16 8.81 -20.33 -8.91
N TRP A 17 8.35 -21.45 -8.37
CA TRP A 17 6.95 -21.82 -8.30
C TRP A 17 6.14 -20.66 -7.69
N GLY A 18 5.25 -20.07 -8.49
CA GLY A 18 4.12 -19.34 -7.95
C GLY A 18 3.07 -20.36 -7.54
N HIS A 19 2.68 -20.38 -6.28
CA HIS A 19 1.54 -21.19 -5.87
C HIS A 19 0.27 -20.53 -6.42
N ASP A 20 -0.28 -21.07 -7.50
CA ASP A 20 -1.69 -20.89 -7.81
C ASP A 20 -2.47 -21.83 -6.90
N ILE A 21 -3.10 -21.26 -5.87
CA ILE A 21 -3.87 -22.02 -4.89
C ILE A 21 -5.27 -22.27 -5.48
N GLY A 22 -5.35 -23.12 -6.50
CA GLY A 22 -6.61 -23.53 -7.10
C GLY A 22 -7.50 -24.25 -6.08
N GLY A 23 -8.73 -23.76 -5.88
CA GLY A 23 -9.77 -24.40 -5.07
C GLY A 23 -9.84 -23.94 -3.61
N LEU A 24 -8.83 -23.26 -3.10
CA LEU A 24 -9.00 -22.33 -1.98
C LEU A 24 -9.29 -20.95 -2.56
N PRO A 25 -10.04 -20.09 -1.86
CA PRO A 25 -10.10 -18.71 -2.29
C PRO A 25 -8.68 -18.12 -2.33
N PRO A 26 -8.17 -17.65 -3.50
CA PRO A 26 -6.80 -17.13 -3.64
C PRO A 26 -6.50 -15.88 -2.80
N ALA A 27 -7.42 -15.49 -1.92
CA ALA A 27 -7.56 -14.17 -1.35
C ALA A 27 -8.38 -14.21 -0.04
N LEU A 28 -8.37 -15.33 0.69
CA LEU A 28 -8.81 -15.31 2.08
C LEU A 28 -7.59 -14.95 2.94
N TYR A 29 -7.30 -13.65 2.89
CA TYR A 29 -6.19 -12.96 3.54
C TYR A 29 -6.29 -13.07 5.05
N VAL A 30 -5.20 -13.49 5.70
CA VAL A 30 -5.04 -13.30 7.15
C VAL A 30 -5.58 -11.91 7.50
N PRO A 31 -6.60 -11.79 8.38
CA PRO A 31 -7.21 -10.52 8.71
C PRO A 31 -6.12 -9.49 9.01
N PHE A 32 -6.29 -8.29 8.46
CA PHE A 32 -5.31 -7.21 8.63
C PHE A 32 -3.89 -7.61 8.17
N SER A 33 -3.76 -8.27 7.02
CA SER A 33 -2.48 -8.48 6.36
C SER A 33 -2.30 -7.55 5.17
N VAL A 34 -1.05 -7.35 4.77
CA VAL A 34 -0.71 -6.64 3.53
C VAL A 34 -0.64 -7.68 2.41
N GLU A 35 -1.49 -7.55 1.40
CA GLU A 35 -1.66 -8.56 0.34
C GLU A 35 -0.38 -8.83 -0.46
N MET A 36 0.41 -7.78 -0.66
CA MET A 36 1.70 -7.80 -1.34
C MET A 36 2.65 -6.90 -0.58
N PHE A 37 3.90 -7.33 -0.41
CA PHE A 37 4.95 -6.49 0.17
C PHE A 37 4.98 -5.12 -0.53
N PRO A 38 4.76 -4.01 0.19
CA PRO A 38 4.70 -2.69 -0.44
C PRO A 38 6.01 -2.38 -1.16
N PHE A 39 5.91 -1.95 -2.40
CA PHE A 39 7.06 -1.50 -3.17
C PHE A 39 6.74 -0.25 -3.97
N ALA A 40 7.78 0.51 -4.29
CA ALA A 40 7.73 1.63 -5.22
C ALA A 40 9.04 1.72 -5.99
N PHE A 41 9.04 2.46 -7.10
CA PHE A 41 10.21 2.64 -7.94
C PHE A 41 10.30 4.08 -8.41
N HIS A 42 11.52 4.59 -8.47
CA HIS A 42 11.84 5.89 -9.03
C HIS A 42 13.24 5.83 -9.65
N ASP A 43 13.36 6.25 -10.90
CA ASP A 43 14.59 6.22 -11.73
C ASP A 43 15.32 4.88 -11.79
N THR A 44 16.25 4.64 -10.88
CA THR A 44 17.06 3.41 -10.77
C THR A 44 16.98 2.80 -9.38
N THR A 45 16.05 3.29 -8.57
CA THR A 45 15.92 2.97 -7.15
C THR A 45 14.61 2.24 -6.89
N VAL A 46 14.69 1.08 -6.24
CA VAL A 46 13.54 0.28 -5.81
C VAL A 46 13.40 0.40 -4.29
N TYR A 47 12.21 0.75 -3.82
CA TYR A 47 11.85 0.78 -2.41
C TYR A 47 11.02 -0.47 -2.11
N VAL A 48 11.39 -1.22 -1.06
CA VAL A 48 10.71 -2.45 -0.66
C VAL A 48 10.50 -2.45 0.85
N GLY A 49 9.27 -2.69 1.26
CA GLY A 49 8.84 -2.76 2.64
C GLY A 49 8.12 -4.07 2.95
N THR A 50 8.08 -4.45 4.23
CA THR A 50 7.25 -5.58 4.67
C THR A 50 5.84 -5.13 5.09
N GLY A 51 5.67 -3.84 5.40
CA GLY A 51 4.44 -3.31 5.98
C GLY A 51 4.23 -3.66 7.46
N THR A 52 5.16 -4.37 8.10
CA THR A 52 5.01 -4.84 9.49
C THR A 52 6.04 -4.23 10.45
N THR A 53 7.02 -3.52 9.93
CA THR A 53 8.04 -2.77 10.70
C THR A 53 8.05 -1.32 10.26
N PHE A 54 8.58 -0.41 11.08
CA PHE A 54 8.77 1.00 10.70
C PHE A 54 10.07 1.19 9.91
N SER A 55 10.19 0.46 8.80
CA SER A 55 11.31 0.60 7.87
C SER A 55 10.95 0.27 6.43
N VAL A 56 11.68 0.88 5.49
CA VAL A 56 11.65 0.59 4.06
C VAL A 56 13.09 0.49 3.57
N ARG A 57 13.42 -0.61 2.88
CA ARG A 57 14.74 -0.78 2.28
C ARG A 57 14.77 -0.19 0.89
N ARG A 58 15.89 0.44 0.56
CA ARG A 58 16.13 1.08 -0.72
C ARG A 58 17.25 0.34 -1.45
N TRP A 59 16.97 -0.08 -2.67
CA TRP A 59 17.85 -0.92 -3.47
C TRP A 59 18.16 -0.21 -4.78
N ALA A 60 19.37 -0.41 -5.29
CA ALA A 60 19.69 -0.09 -6.68
C ALA A 60 19.00 -1.11 -7.60
N ASN A 61 18.74 -0.72 -8.85
CA ASN A 61 18.25 -1.63 -9.89
C ASN A 61 19.21 -2.79 -10.19
N SER A 62 20.47 -2.70 -9.76
CA SER A 62 21.46 -3.79 -9.79
C SER A 62 21.23 -4.87 -8.72
N GLY A 63 20.36 -4.61 -7.74
CA GLY A 63 20.11 -5.50 -6.59
C GLY A 63 20.97 -5.19 -5.36
N SER A 64 21.85 -4.18 -5.40
CA SER A 64 22.62 -3.74 -4.23
C SER A 64 21.76 -2.95 -3.25
N LEU A 65 21.86 -3.24 -1.94
CA LEU A 65 21.21 -2.44 -0.91
C LEU A 65 21.89 -1.07 -0.81
N LEU A 66 21.12 0.01 -1.00
CA LEU A 66 21.60 1.39 -0.89
C LEU A 66 21.48 1.92 0.54
N ALA A 67 20.31 1.74 1.15
CA ALA A 67 20.00 2.25 2.47
C ALA A 67 18.76 1.56 3.06
N GLU A 68 18.49 1.83 4.33
CA GLU A 68 17.21 1.52 4.96
C GLU A 68 16.67 2.77 5.65
N VAL A 69 15.51 3.24 5.19
CA VAL A 69 14.78 4.34 5.81
C VAL A 69 14.05 3.76 7.02
N ARG A 70 14.43 4.21 8.22
CA ARG A 70 13.85 3.75 9.49
C ARG A 70 13.25 4.94 10.23
N TRP A 71 12.12 4.73 10.88
CA TRP A 71 11.49 5.74 11.72
C TRP A 71 10.89 5.13 12.97
N GLN A 72 10.53 5.99 13.92
CA GLN A 72 9.89 5.56 15.16
C GLN A 72 8.38 5.57 14.99
N GLY A 73 7.72 4.59 15.60
CA GLY A 73 6.27 4.48 15.64
C GLY A 73 5.84 3.43 16.67
N ALA A 74 4.56 3.42 16.99
CA ALA A 74 3.96 2.44 17.89
C ALA A 74 3.18 1.41 17.08
N LEU A 75 3.41 0.12 17.35
CA LEU A 75 2.58 -0.94 16.78
C LEU A 75 1.15 -0.79 17.31
N ARG A 76 0.17 -0.90 16.43
CA ARG A 76 -1.25 -0.86 16.78
C ARG A 76 -1.75 -2.28 17.05
N PRO A 77 -2.10 -2.65 18.29
CA PRO A 77 -2.65 -3.98 18.56
C PRO A 77 -3.98 -4.18 17.82
N VAL A 78 -4.25 -5.41 17.39
CA VAL A 78 -5.60 -5.77 16.93
C VAL A 78 -6.49 -5.94 18.16
N SER A 79 -7.49 -5.08 18.30
CA SER A 79 -8.43 -5.18 19.42
C SER A 79 -9.50 -6.24 19.17
N GLN A 80 -10.20 -6.64 20.24
CA GLN A 80 -11.39 -7.49 20.11
C GLN A 80 -12.46 -6.83 19.23
N ALA A 81 -12.65 -5.51 19.36
CA ALA A 81 -13.61 -4.76 18.56
C ALA A 81 -13.25 -4.76 17.05
N ASP A 82 -11.96 -4.69 16.72
CA ASP A 82 -11.51 -4.83 15.32
C ASP A 82 -11.84 -6.21 14.76
N ALA A 83 -11.62 -7.27 15.55
CA ALA A 83 -11.91 -8.63 15.15
C ALA A 83 -13.42 -8.87 14.95
N GLU A 84 -14.26 -8.39 15.86
CA GLU A 84 -15.72 -8.44 15.73
C GLU A 84 -16.19 -7.68 14.50
N ARG A 85 -15.69 -6.45 14.29
CA ARG A 85 -16.04 -5.63 13.12
C ARG A 85 -15.62 -6.27 11.81
N TYR A 86 -14.44 -6.89 11.76
CA TYR A 86 -13.98 -7.64 10.59
C TYR A 86 -14.93 -8.78 10.24
N ARG A 87 -15.36 -9.57 11.24
CA ARG A 87 -16.33 -10.65 11.04
C ARG A 87 -17.64 -10.15 10.46
N GLU A 88 -18.21 -9.10 11.04
CA GLU A 88 -19.45 -8.48 10.52
C GLU A 88 -19.30 -8.00 9.07
N VAL A 89 -18.15 -7.43 8.71
CA VAL A 89 -17.88 -6.97 7.34
C VAL A 89 -17.79 -8.16 6.38
N MET A 90 -17.15 -9.25 6.79
CA MET A 90 -17.03 -10.46 5.97
C MET A 90 -18.36 -11.21 5.82
N GLU A 91 -19.18 -11.27 6.87
CA GLU A 91 -20.53 -11.86 6.82
C GLU A 91 -21.45 -11.13 5.83
N ARG A 92 -21.34 -9.79 5.75
CA ARG A 92 -22.10 -8.98 4.78
C ARG A 92 -21.54 -9.06 3.36
N ARG A 93 -20.31 -9.53 3.18
CA ARG A 93 -19.64 -9.56 1.88
C ARG A 93 -20.23 -10.69 1.03
N ALA A 94 -20.68 -10.35 -0.17
CA ALA A 94 -21.19 -11.35 -1.11
C ALA A 94 -20.08 -12.34 -1.46
N ARG A 95 -20.36 -13.64 -1.29
CA ARG A 95 -19.48 -14.72 -1.71
C ARG A 95 -19.28 -14.69 -3.23
N PRO A 96 -18.04 -14.58 -3.72
CA PRO A 96 -17.74 -14.78 -5.14
C PRO A 96 -18.18 -16.16 -5.64
N ARG A 97 -18.77 -16.22 -6.85
CA ARG A 97 -19.41 -17.45 -7.38
C ARG A 97 -18.49 -18.67 -7.44
N HIS A 98 -17.19 -18.46 -7.61
CA HIS A 98 -16.18 -19.52 -7.80
C HIS A 98 -15.60 -20.07 -6.50
N PHE A 99 -15.99 -19.57 -5.32
CA PHE A 99 -15.51 -20.09 -4.03
C PHE A 99 -16.45 -21.12 -3.42
N ASP A 100 -15.92 -22.11 -2.71
CA ASP A 100 -16.72 -23.06 -1.94
C ASP A 100 -17.54 -22.36 -0.84
N SER A 101 -18.82 -22.68 -0.73
CA SER A 101 -19.74 -22.01 0.21
C SER A 101 -19.47 -22.38 1.66
N ARG A 102 -19.06 -23.62 1.94
CA ARG A 102 -18.77 -24.06 3.31
C ARG A 102 -17.49 -23.42 3.81
N ALA A 103 -16.45 -23.39 2.98
CA ALA A 103 -15.19 -22.70 3.28
C ALA A 103 -15.41 -21.20 3.50
N TRP A 104 -16.18 -20.53 2.64
CA TRP A 104 -16.49 -19.10 2.78
C TRP A 104 -17.19 -18.78 4.11
N ASN A 105 -18.18 -19.59 4.51
CA ASN A 105 -18.95 -19.34 5.72
C ASN A 105 -18.18 -19.63 7.02
N ARG A 106 -17.24 -20.58 7.00
CA ARG A 106 -16.41 -20.92 8.18
C ARG A 106 -15.25 -19.96 8.39
N TYR A 107 -14.76 -19.36 7.30
CA TYR A 107 -13.57 -18.54 7.33
C TYR A 107 -13.57 -17.43 8.39
N PRO A 108 -14.59 -16.56 8.50
CA PRO A 108 -14.54 -15.44 9.45
C PRO A 108 -14.42 -15.88 10.92
N SER A 109 -14.89 -17.09 11.25
CA SER A 109 -14.82 -17.66 12.60
C SER A 109 -13.53 -18.45 12.88
N GLU A 110 -12.89 -19.01 11.86
CA GLU A 110 -11.77 -19.95 12.04
C GLU A 110 -10.38 -19.30 11.88
N VAL A 111 -10.30 -18.09 11.32
CA VAL A 111 -9.01 -17.50 10.96
C VAL A 111 -8.43 -16.69 12.11
N PRO A 112 -7.16 -16.92 12.48
CA PRO A 112 -6.51 -16.16 13.52
C PRO A 112 -6.29 -14.71 13.07
N PHE A 113 -6.41 -13.80 14.05
CA PHE A 113 -6.03 -12.41 13.88
C PHE A 113 -4.56 -12.23 14.27
N PRO A 114 -3.80 -11.36 13.58
CA PRO A 114 -2.46 -11.02 14.00
C PRO A 114 -2.51 -10.24 15.33
N GLU A 115 -1.41 -10.25 16.08
CA GLU A 115 -1.31 -9.49 17.33
C GLU A 115 -1.34 -7.98 17.08
N PHE A 116 -0.73 -7.54 15.97
CA PHE A 116 -0.64 -6.14 15.57
C PHE A 116 -1.13 -5.95 14.14
N MET A 117 -1.74 -4.79 13.91
CA MET A 117 -2.01 -4.26 12.58
C MET A 117 -0.67 -4.02 11.86
N PRO A 118 -0.63 -4.13 10.52
CA PRO A 118 0.48 -3.64 9.73
C PRO A 118 0.72 -2.15 10.02
N THR A 119 1.95 -1.69 9.85
CA THR A 119 2.35 -0.30 10.04
C THR A 119 1.95 0.54 8.81
N TYR A 120 2.17 0.00 7.61
CA TYR A 120 1.86 0.64 6.34
C TYR A 120 1.45 -0.38 5.28
N GLN A 121 0.74 0.07 4.26
CA GLN A 121 0.16 -0.80 3.22
C GLN A 121 0.60 -0.48 1.81
N ARG A 122 1.19 0.70 1.58
CA ARG A 122 1.55 1.15 0.24
C ARG A 122 2.72 2.11 0.24
N LEU A 123 3.54 2.03 -0.80
CA LEU A 123 4.63 2.96 -1.06
C LEU A 123 4.37 3.68 -2.38
N LEU A 124 4.69 4.96 -2.42
CA LEU A 124 4.77 5.77 -3.64
C LEU A 124 6.05 6.61 -3.59
N VAL A 125 6.51 7.06 -4.74
CA VAL A 125 7.60 8.03 -4.82
C VAL A 125 7.12 9.19 -5.69
N ASP A 126 7.30 10.41 -5.21
CA ASP A 126 6.91 11.60 -5.97
C ASP A 126 7.92 11.95 -7.06
N THR A 127 7.59 12.93 -7.92
CA THR A 127 8.47 13.37 -9.00
C THR A 127 9.80 13.96 -8.53
N GLU A 128 9.92 14.33 -7.24
CA GLU A 128 11.16 14.83 -6.63
C GLU A 128 11.96 13.71 -5.93
N GLY A 129 11.49 12.46 -5.98
CA GLY A 129 12.13 11.31 -5.37
C GLY A 129 11.83 11.12 -3.88
N ASN A 130 10.92 11.90 -3.30
CA ASN A 130 10.52 11.71 -1.90
C ASN A 130 9.65 10.45 -1.77
N LEU A 131 9.93 9.64 -0.75
CA LEU A 131 9.19 8.43 -0.44
C LEU A 131 7.93 8.78 0.36
N TRP A 132 6.78 8.33 -0.13
CA TRP A 132 5.49 8.41 0.53
C TRP A 132 5.06 7.03 1.00
N VAL A 133 4.75 6.89 2.29
CA VAL A 133 4.40 5.63 2.94
C VAL A 133 2.97 5.72 3.48
N GLU A 134 2.02 5.00 2.87
CA GLU A 134 0.62 4.99 3.29
C GLU A 134 0.46 4.16 4.57
N GLN A 135 0.04 4.79 5.66
CA GLN A 135 -0.27 4.10 6.90
C GLN A 135 -1.35 3.03 6.65
N PHE A 136 -1.22 1.88 7.32
CA PHE A 136 -2.19 0.82 7.16
C PHE A 136 -3.54 1.28 7.71
N ARG A 137 -4.59 1.04 6.92
CA ARG A 137 -5.96 1.37 7.29
C ARG A 137 -6.87 0.17 7.07
N THR A 138 -7.72 -0.09 8.03
CA THR A 138 -8.78 -1.09 7.92
C THR A 138 -9.82 -0.66 6.89
N PRO A 139 -10.67 -1.58 6.40
CA PRO A 139 -11.70 -1.24 5.40
C PRO A 139 -12.72 -0.18 5.84
N TRP A 140 -12.88 0.06 7.15
CA TRP A 140 -13.78 1.08 7.70
C TRP A 140 -13.08 2.40 8.02
N GLU A 141 -11.76 2.48 7.88
CA GLU A 141 -11.00 3.72 7.98
C GLU A 141 -10.87 4.35 6.58
N ASP A 142 -11.55 5.48 6.37
CA ASP A 142 -11.76 6.06 5.04
C ASP A 142 -10.78 7.18 4.66
N GLN A 143 -9.93 7.63 5.59
CA GLN A 143 -9.01 8.73 5.41
C GLN A 143 -7.55 8.24 5.33
N PRO A 144 -6.91 8.26 4.14
CA PRO A 144 -5.53 7.84 4.01
C PRO A 144 -4.55 8.89 4.56
N ARG A 145 -3.55 8.39 5.29
CA ARG A 145 -2.45 9.17 5.88
C ARG A 145 -1.12 8.66 5.35
N TRP A 146 -0.20 9.58 5.11
CA TRP A 146 1.07 9.30 4.45
C TRP A 146 2.22 9.88 5.26
N TRP A 147 3.21 9.06 5.57
CA TRP A 147 4.50 9.54 6.04
C TRP A 147 5.38 9.87 4.84
N VAL A 148 5.99 11.06 4.84
CA VAL A 148 6.80 11.53 3.73
C VAL A 148 8.26 11.67 4.17
N PHE A 149 9.16 11.09 3.39
CA PHE A 149 10.60 11.13 3.61
C PHE A 149 11.31 11.66 2.37
N ASP A 150 12.36 12.45 2.55
CA ASP A 150 13.16 12.93 1.44
C ASP A 150 14.01 11.82 0.80
N THR A 151 14.76 12.18 -0.24
CA THR A 151 15.65 11.26 -0.95
C THR A 151 16.78 10.68 -0.10
N GLN A 152 17.06 11.22 1.09
CA GLN A 152 18.02 10.69 2.05
C GLN A 152 17.36 9.89 3.17
N GLY A 153 16.03 9.79 3.17
CA GLY A 153 15.25 9.12 4.21
C GLY A 153 14.97 10.00 5.44
N VAL A 154 15.15 11.32 5.34
CA VAL A 154 14.81 12.26 6.41
C VAL A 154 13.31 12.49 6.40
N TRP A 155 12.69 12.43 7.58
CA TRP A 155 11.26 12.71 7.75
C TRP A 155 10.92 14.16 7.38
N LEU A 156 9.97 14.34 6.46
CA LEU A 156 9.45 15.64 6.04
C LEU A 156 8.13 15.98 6.73
N GLY A 157 7.28 14.99 7.01
CA GLY A 157 5.97 15.24 7.62
C GLY A 157 4.95 14.12 7.40
N GLU A 158 3.73 14.37 7.87
CA GLU A 158 2.55 13.58 7.55
C GLU A 158 1.63 14.36 6.60
N VAL A 159 1.11 13.68 5.58
CA VAL A 159 0.09 14.21 4.66
C VAL A 159 -1.19 13.41 4.80
N VAL A 160 -2.32 14.11 4.94
CA VAL A 160 -3.66 13.52 4.99
C VAL A 160 -4.36 13.81 3.67
N THR A 161 -4.73 12.75 2.95
CA THR A 161 -5.46 12.90 1.68
C THR A 161 -6.98 12.82 1.90
N PRO A 162 -7.80 13.39 0.99
CA PRO A 162 -9.24 13.29 1.09
C PRO A 162 -9.74 11.85 1.15
N LYS A 163 -10.90 11.67 1.80
CA LYS A 163 -11.57 10.37 1.87
C LYS A 163 -11.83 9.82 0.46
N TYR A 164 -11.62 8.52 0.30
CA TYR A 164 -11.82 7.80 -0.97
C TYR A 164 -10.99 8.34 -2.15
N PHE A 165 -9.87 9.01 -1.88
CA PHE A 165 -8.93 9.44 -2.92
C PHE A 165 -7.82 8.41 -3.08
N TYR A 166 -7.72 7.84 -4.28
CA TYR A 166 -6.67 6.91 -4.65
C TYR A 166 -5.66 7.61 -5.56
N ILE A 167 -4.48 7.90 -5.02
CA ILE A 167 -3.39 8.57 -5.76
C ILE A 167 -2.89 7.65 -6.88
N PHE A 168 -2.60 8.21 -8.05
CA PHE A 168 -1.85 7.55 -9.11
C PHE A 168 -0.49 8.22 -9.33
N GLU A 169 -0.41 9.53 -9.11
CA GLU A 169 0.80 10.32 -9.30
C GLU A 169 0.88 11.45 -8.27
N ILE A 170 2.11 11.76 -7.87
CA ILE A 170 2.45 12.85 -6.94
C ILE A 170 3.47 13.71 -7.68
N GLY A 171 3.02 14.85 -8.18
CA GLY A 171 3.86 15.84 -8.84
C GLY A 171 4.60 16.74 -7.84
N THR A 172 5.21 17.79 -8.38
CA THR A 172 5.86 18.83 -7.59
C THR A 172 4.87 19.60 -6.72
N ASP A 173 3.71 19.91 -7.28
CA ASP A 173 2.69 20.81 -6.70
C ASP A 173 1.26 20.27 -6.89
N TYR A 174 1.10 18.99 -7.24
CA TYR A 174 -0.20 18.34 -7.35
C TYR A 174 -0.20 16.86 -6.92
N LEU A 175 -1.40 16.37 -6.61
CA LEU A 175 -1.74 14.97 -6.52
C LEU A 175 -2.75 14.65 -7.62
N LEU A 176 -2.47 13.65 -8.46
CA LEU A 176 -3.41 13.15 -9.46
C LEU A 176 -3.90 11.78 -8.99
N GLY A 177 -5.22 11.61 -8.95
CA GLY A 177 -5.83 10.39 -8.46
C GLY A 177 -7.25 10.20 -8.94
N VAL A 178 -7.89 9.13 -8.48
CA VAL A 178 -9.33 8.92 -8.62
C VAL A 178 -10.00 9.14 -7.28
N ARG A 179 -11.08 9.89 -7.27
CA ARG A 179 -11.95 10.08 -6.12
C ARG A 179 -13.31 9.47 -6.39
N ARG A 180 -13.88 8.79 -5.40
CA ARG A 180 -15.27 8.36 -5.44
C ARG A 180 -16.19 9.37 -4.75
N ASP A 181 -17.29 9.74 -5.41
CA ASP A 181 -18.31 10.63 -4.82
C ASP A 181 -19.33 9.86 -3.95
N GLN A 182 -20.34 10.57 -3.45
CA GLN A 182 -21.38 10.00 -2.58
C GLN A 182 -22.26 8.96 -3.29
N LEU A 183 -22.35 9.00 -4.61
CA LEU A 183 -23.12 8.04 -5.41
C LEU A 183 -22.27 6.84 -5.85
N GLY A 184 -21.00 6.83 -5.49
CA GLY A 184 -20.08 5.77 -5.85
C GLY A 184 -19.41 5.94 -7.21
N VAL A 185 -19.58 7.10 -7.86
CA VAL A 185 -19.00 7.39 -9.19
C VAL A 185 -17.55 7.82 -9.04
N GLU A 186 -16.68 7.32 -9.91
CA GLU A 186 -15.25 7.62 -9.93
C GLU A 186 -14.96 8.84 -10.81
N HIS A 187 -14.20 9.79 -10.25
CA HIS A 187 -13.77 11.01 -10.92
C HIS A 187 -12.26 11.12 -10.88
N VAL A 188 -11.62 11.30 -12.03
CA VAL A 188 -10.21 11.70 -12.08
C VAL A 188 -10.11 13.12 -11.51
N THR A 189 -9.36 13.26 -10.44
CA THR A 189 -9.26 14.50 -9.66
C THR A 189 -7.79 14.87 -9.49
N MET A 190 -7.47 16.12 -9.79
CA MET A 190 -6.18 16.72 -9.46
C MET A 190 -6.37 17.66 -8.28
N LEU A 191 -5.55 17.50 -7.24
CA LEU A 191 -5.55 18.33 -6.04
C LEU A 191 -4.22 19.08 -5.94
N PRO A 192 -4.19 20.34 -5.49
CA PRO A 192 -2.94 21.04 -5.23
C PRO A 192 -2.19 20.37 -4.07
N LEU A 193 -0.88 20.25 -4.21
CA LEU A 193 0.05 19.84 -3.17
C LEU A 193 0.87 21.06 -2.73
N LEU A 194 0.63 21.52 -1.52
CA LEU A 194 1.38 22.62 -0.93
C LEU A 194 2.55 22.05 -0.14
N ARG A 195 3.75 22.56 -0.41
CA ARG A 195 4.97 22.23 0.32
C ARG A 195 5.39 23.50 1.04
N ASP A 196 5.23 23.54 2.36
CA ASP A 196 5.80 24.63 3.15
C ASP A 196 7.32 24.52 3.02
N GLY A 197 7.91 25.50 2.35
CA GLY A 197 9.28 25.45 1.86
C GLY A 197 10.26 25.04 2.94
N ARG A 198 11.23 24.19 2.52
CA ARG A 198 12.55 24.12 3.15
C ARG A 198 12.95 25.53 3.57
N ARG A 199 13.27 25.73 4.85
CA ARG A 199 14.01 26.93 5.26
C ARG A 199 15.26 26.96 4.41
N ASP A 200 15.37 27.96 3.56
CA ASP A 200 16.61 28.28 2.88
C ASP A 200 17.70 28.43 3.95
N ALA A 201 18.68 27.53 3.90
CA ALA A 201 19.90 27.69 4.65
C ALA A 201 20.68 28.82 3.97
N HIS A 202 20.66 30.00 4.58
CA HIS A 202 21.72 30.99 4.44
C HIS A 202 22.87 30.65 5.40
#